data_AF-U9UQK4-F1
#
_entry.id   AF-U9UQK4-F1
#
_cell.length_a   1.000
_cell.length_b   1.000
_cell.length_c   1.000
_cell.angle_alpha   90.00
_cell.angle_beta   90.00
_cell.angle_gamma   90.00
#
_symmetry.space_group_name_H-M   'P 1'
#
loop_
_entity.id
_entity.type
_entity.pdbx_description
1 polymer ?
#
loop_
_entity_poly.entity_id
_entity_poly.type
_entity_poly.pdbx_seq_one_letter_code
_entity_poly.pdbx_strand_id
1 'polypeptide(L)'
;MSFQDSEDNKYYSKYLKKKFTNKSGNEQIDNFIQEMQLKIKDRHDIVLEWIPYEQFDKIIETNKNGFITVYSAIWKDGPLYKNWWNNKYTRDTNKEIILNCLYYSQYLIEFLINKIKKYVTDRTNRHKDYSKLYGISRNPDTNDYILVQSNSINLINWISGNEKIDNFIQEIQEHQNIVFEWIPYGQFNEINKTGKNGFMTVYSAIWKNGPLNYQHGRYKRDPNKEIALKYLHNSQDPVESIINEVKKHLIKKSHHKNFKIYGISQNPNTNDFILVQNNSINLINWISGNEKINEFIQEMQLKTNNLDIVFEWIPYNQFNEINETGKNGFMTVYSAIWKDGPLNYQYGRYKRDPNKEISLKCLHNSQDPVESLINEVKKHLVKKSHYKNFETYGISQNSDTNEFIIVQNNLINLINWVSSNDKIDDFIQEINW
;
A
#
# COMPACT_ATOMS: atom_id res chain seq x y z
N MET A 1 21.38 -26.82 29.65
CA MET A 1 20.61 -27.60 30.63
C MET A 1 19.57 -28.40 29.87
N SER A 2 19.36 -29.70 30.05
CA SER A 2 20.27 -30.87 30.03
C SER A 2 19.43 -32.09 30.39
N PHE A 3 19.28 -33.06 29.47
CA PHE A 3 18.76 -34.43 29.63
C PHE A 3 17.39 -34.68 30.31
N GLN A 4 16.82 -33.77 31.11
CA GLN A 4 15.48 -33.87 31.70
C GLN A 4 14.36 -33.52 30.68
N ASP A 5 14.67 -32.66 29.70
CA ASP A 5 13.69 -32.16 28.74
C ASP A 5 13.21 -33.23 27.73
N SER A 6 13.93 -34.35 27.56
CA SER A 6 13.59 -35.38 26.56
C SER A 6 12.54 -36.37 27.08
N GLU A 7 12.60 -36.76 28.36
CA GLU A 7 11.61 -37.63 29.00
C GLU A 7 10.32 -36.88 29.29
N ASP A 8 10.42 -35.62 29.75
CA ASP A 8 9.26 -34.74 29.94
C ASP A 8 8.52 -34.51 28.61
N ASN A 9 9.23 -34.31 27.49
CA ASN A 9 8.61 -34.17 26.17
C ASN A 9 7.92 -35.47 25.69
N LYS A 10 8.43 -36.65 26.08
CA LYS A 10 7.82 -37.94 25.72
C LYS A 10 6.58 -38.23 26.55
N TYR A 11 6.61 -37.92 27.85
CA TYR A 11 5.44 -37.97 28.74
C TYR A 11 4.37 -36.95 28.31
N TYR A 12 4.80 -35.76 27.89
CA TYR A 12 3.99 -34.68 27.36
C TYR A 12 3.22 -35.04 26.09
N SER A 13 3.93 -35.55 25.08
CA SER A 13 3.32 -36.03 23.83
C SER A 13 2.26 -37.10 24.11
N LYS A 14 2.53 -38.00 25.06
CA LYS A 14 1.60 -39.05 25.49
C LYS A 14 0.39 -38.48 26.24
N TYR A 15 0.56 -37.45 27.05
CA TYR A 15 -0.52 -36.75 27.76
C TYR A 15 -1.45 -36.01 26.80
N LEU A 16 -0.92 -35.22 25.85
CA LEU A 16 -1.75 -34.53 24.85
C LEU A 16 -2.48 -35.53 23.95
N LYS A 17 -1.81 -36.60 23.49
CA LYS A 17 -2.44 -37.68 22.71
C LYS A 17 -3.60 -38.37 23.44
N LYS A 18 -3.55 -38.46 24.78
CA LYS A 18 -4.62 -39.04 25.59
C LYS A 18 -5.77 -38.06 25.85
N LYS A 19 -5.48 -36.75 25.88
CA LYS A 19 -6.44 -35.68 26.20
C LYS A 19 -7.29 -35.24 25.00
N PHE A 20 -6.72 -35.26 23.79
CA PHE A 20 -7.43 -34.90 22.57
C PHE A 20 -7.98 -36.15 21.87
N THR A 21 -9.14 -36.61 22.31
CA THR A 21 -9.87 -37.73 21.69
C THR A 21 -10.74 -37.30 20.51
N ASN A 22 -10.99 -36.00 20.37
CA ASN A 22 -11.83 -35.46 19.31
C ASN A 22 -11.00 -35.33 18.03
N LYS A 23 -11.31 -36.18 17.05
CA LYS A 23 -10.74 -36.13 15.70
C LYS A 23 -11.61 -35.29 14.79
N SER A 24 -11.00 -34.64 13.82
CA SER A 24 -11.72 -33.85 12.81
C SER A 24 -12.48 -34.73 11.80
N GLY A 25 -12.12 -36.01 11.72
CA GLY A 25 -12.56 -36.90 10.64
C GLY A 25 -11.82 -36.66 9.32
N ASN A 26 -10.84 -35.76 9.29
CA ASN A 26 -9.94 -35.50 8.17
C ASN A 26 -8.50 -35.84 8.58
N GLU A 27 -7.91 -36.85 7.93
CA GLU A 27 -6.59 -37.36 8.28
C GLU A 27 -5.49 -36.30 8.12
N GLN A 28 -5.57 -35.43 7.10
CA GLN A 28 -4.55 -34.39 6.87
C GLN A 28 -4.53 -33.37 8.01
N ILE A 29 -5.71 -32.94 8.47
CA ILE A 29 -5.86 -32.00 9.58
C ILE A 29 -5.42 -32.64 10.89
N ASP A 30 -5.85 -33.88 11.15
CA ASP A 30 -5.48 -34.61 12.35
C ASP A 30 -3.96 -34.83 12.43
N ASN A 31 -3.33 -35.18 11.29
CA ASN A 31 -1.87 -35.32 11.19
C ASN A 31 -1.15 -33.99 11.40
N PHE A 32 -1.67 -32.90 10.83
CA PHE A 32 -1.11 -31.56 11.06
C PHE A 32 -1.20 -31.15 12.53
N ILE A 33 -2.35 -31.29 13.17
CA ILE A 33 -2.53 -30.96 14.59
C ILE A 33 -1.54 -31.76 15.44
N GLN A 34 -1.40 -33.07 15.18
CA GLN A 34 -0.44 -33.92 15.88
C GLN A 34 1.01 -33.46 15.65
N GLU A 35 1.39 -33.15 14.41
CA GLU A 35 2.73 -32.65 14.09
C GLU A 35 3.04 -31.37 14.88
N MET A 36 2.09 -30.44 14.98
CA MET A 36 2.24 -29.19 15.71
C MET A 36 2.35 -29.44 17.23
N GLN A 37 1.53 -30.33 17.78
CA GLN A 37 1.60 -30.71 19.20
C GLN A 37 2.94 -31.37 19.57
N LEU A 38 3.55 -32.14 18.66
CA LEU A 38 4.87 -32.74 18.86
C LEU A 38 6.02 -31.73 18.83
N LYS A 39 5.80 -30.55 18.24
CA LYS A 39 6.80 -29.47 18.16
C LYS A 39 6.83 -28.58 19.40
N ILE A 40 5.86 -28.71 20.31
CA ILE A 40 5.82 -27.95 21.56
C ILE A 40 7.01 -28.35 22.43
N LYS A 41 7.79 -27.35 22.85
CA LYS A 41 8.97 -27.50 23.72
C LYS A 41 8.96 -26.53 24.89
N ASP A 42 8.28 -25.40 24.75
CA ASP A 42 8.19 -24.35 25.77
C ASP A 42 6.78 -24.28 26.37
N ARG A 43 6.69 -23.77 27.60
CA ARG A 43 5.41 -23.53 28.30
C ARG A 43 4.59 -22.40 27.66
N HIS A 44 5.23 -21.53 26.87
CA HIS A 44 4.58 -20.45 26.13
C HIS A 44 4.09 -20.89 24.75
N ASP A 45 4.43 -22.10 24.30
CA ASP A 45 3.97 -22.62 23.02
C ASP A 45 2.46 -22.89 23.07
N ILE A 46 1.79 -22.61 21.96
CA ILE A 46 0.35 -22.79 21.84
C ILE A 46 0.05 -24.25 21.58
N VAL A 47 -0.96 -24.78 22.27
CA VAL A 47 -1.49 -26.11 22.01
C VAL A 47 -2.54 -26.00 20.92
N LEU A 48 -2.15 -26.32 19.68
CA LEU A 48 -3.09 -26.41 18.56
C LEU A 48 -4.02 -27.61 18.77
N GLU A 49 -5.33 -27.44 18.58
CA GLU A 49 -6.31 -28.53 18.74
C GLU A 49 -7.47 -28.46 17.75
N TRP A 50 -8.21 -29.57 17.66
CA TRP A 50 -9.53 -29.59 17.01
C TRP A 50 -10.58 -29.09 17.99
N ILE A 51 -11.39 -28.13 17.56
CA ILE A 51 -12.37 -27.45 18.40
C ILE A 51 -13.77 -27.75 17.84
N PRO A 52 -14.63 -28.45 18.59
CA PRO A 52 -16.01 -28.66 18.18
C PRO A 52 -16.77 -27.33 18.03
N TYR A 53 -17.62 -27.19 17.03
CA TYR A 53 -18.24 -25.91 16.67
C TYR A 53 -19.16 -25.36 17.78
N GLU A 54 -19.82 -26.23 18.53
CA GLU A 54 -20.70 -25.92 19.66
C GLU A 54 -20.02 -25.19 20.83
N GLN A 55 -18.68 -25.13 20.80
CA GLN A 55 -17.86 -24.39 21.75
C GLN A 55 -17.88 -22.87 21.54
N PHE A 56 -18.40 -22.39 20.41
CA PHE A 56 -18.43 -20.97 20.07
C PHE A 56 -19.80 -20.35 20.38
N ASP A 57 -19.80 -19.29 21.18
CA ASP A 57 -20.96 -18.46 21.46
C ASP A 57 -20.78 -17.05 20.91
N LYS A 58 -21.89 -16.29 20.80
CA LYS A 58 -21.92 -14.88 20.39
C LYS A 58 -21.15 -14.63 19.09
N ILE A 59 -21.37 -15.49 18.09
CA ILE A 59 -20.73 -15.40 16.80
C ILE A 59 -21.30 -14.18 16.05
N ILE A 60 -20.44 -13.21 15.74
CA ILE A 60 -20.79 -11.97 15.03
C ILE A 60 -19.91 -11.84 13.81
N GLU A 61 -20.50 -11.68 12.61
CA GLU A 61 -19.74 -11.42 11.39
C GLU A 61 -19.09 -10.03 11.48
N THR A 62 -17.78 -9.99 11.25
CA THR A 62 -16.98 -8.75 11.35
C THR A 62 -16.43 -8.31 10.00
N ASN A 63 -16.12 -9.25 9.12
CA ASN A 63 -15.60 -8.96 7.79
C ASN A 63 -15.84 -10.15 6.86
N LYS A 64 -15.94 -9.89 5.57
CA LYS A 64 -16.16 -10.90 4.55
C LYS A 64 -15.48 -10.50 3.25
N ASN A 65 -14.82 -11.45 2.60
CA ASN A 65 -14.32 -11.31 1.24
C ASN A 65 -14.69 -12.57 0.41
N GLY A 66 -14.19 -12.65 -0.82
CA GLY A 66 -14.50 -13.77 -1.72
C GLY A 66 -13.98 -15.14 -1.27
N PHE A 67 -13.09 -15.20 -0.27
CA PHE A 67 -12.42 -16.43 0.17
C PHE A 67 -12.65 -16.76 1.64
N ILE A 68 -12.91 -15.74 2.47
CA ILE A 68 -12.96 -15.85 3.92
C ILE A 68 -14.10 -14.99 4.47
N THR A 69 -14.86 -15.54 5.41
CA THR A 69 -15.69 -14.77 6.33
C THR A 69 -15.13 -14.84 7.73
N VAL A 70 -15.00 -13.68 8.37
CA VAL A 70 -14.37 -13.49 9.67
C VAL A 70 -15.43 -13.15 10.69
N TYR A 71 -15.51 -13.95 11.73
CA TYR A 71 -16.41 -13.73 12.86
C TYR A 71 -15.62 -13.46 14.14
N SER A 72 -16.16 -12.61 15.01
CA SER A 72 -15.78 -12.58 16.42
C SER A 72 -16.67 -13.56 17.17
N ALA A 73 -16.10 -14.30 18.13
CA ALA A 73 -16.84 -15.24 18.96
C ALA A 73 -16.22 -15.38 20.36
N ILE A 74 -16.97 -15.98 21.27
CA ILE A 74 -16.49 -16.42 22.57
C ILE A 74 -16.30 -17.93 22.53
N TRP A 75 -15.09 -18.41 22.80
CA TRP A 75 -14.81 -19.83 22.99
C TRP A 75 -14.97 -20.20 24.47
N LYS A 76 -16.00 -21.02 24.77
CA LYS A 76 -16.38 -21.46 26.13
C LYS A 76 -15.20 -22.09 26.88
N ASP A 77 -14.65 -23.18 26.34
CA ASP A 77 -13.52 -23.86 26.96
C ASP A 77 -12.25 -23.03 26.86
N GLY A 78 -12.06 -22.33 25.75
CA GLY A 78 -10.88 -21.51 25.51
C GLY A 78 -9.59 -22.31 25.30
N PRO A 79 -8.49 -21.61 24.98
CA PRO A 79 -7.24 -22.26 24.63
C PRO A 79 -6.59 -22.94 25.82
N LEU A 80 -5.92 -24.05 25.55
CA LEU A 80 -5.13 -24.76 26.55
C LEU A 80 -3.75 -24.09 26.70
N TYR A 81 -3.35 -23.81 27.94
CA TYR A 81 -2.04 -23.25 28.26
C TYR A 81 -1.42 -23.95 29.47
N LYS A 82 -0.09 -23.85 29.60
CA LYS A 82 0.65 -24.43 30.72
C LYS A 82 0.76 -23.41 31.86
N ASN A 83 0.19 -23.73 33.01
CA ASN A 83 0.23 -22.86 34.18
C ASN A 83 1.65 -22.79 34.77
N TRP A 84 2.11 -21.57 35.07
CA TRP A 84 3.45 -21.30 35.59
C TRP A 84 3.75 -21.94 36.95
N TRP A 85 2.76 -22.00 37.85
CA TRP A 85 2.97 -22.40 39.24
C TRP A 85 2.97 -23.91 39.46
N ASN A 86 2.16 -24.66 38.70
CA ASN A 86 2.00 -26.09 38.92
C ASN A 86 2.40 -26.95 37.71
N ASN A 87 2.87 -26.34 36.62
CA ASN A 87 3.26 -27.00 35.37
C ASN A 87 2.13 -27.87 34.75
N LYS A 88 0.87 -27.66 35.17
CA LYS A 88 -0.32 -28.37 34.66
C LYS A 88 -1.01 -27.56 33.57
N TYR A 89 -1.68 -28.28 32.68
CA TYR A 89 -2.48 -27.68 31.62
C TYR A 89 -3.83 -27.21 32.15
N THR A 90 -4.11 -25.93 31.93
CA THR A 90 -5.38 -25.27 32.28
C THR A 90 -5.96 -24.61 31.04
N ARG A 91 -7.27 -24.37 31.07
CA ARG A 91 -8.06 -23.73 30.01
C ARG A 91 -8.24 -22.24 30.34
N ASP A 92 -8.06 -21.37 29.34
CA ASP A 92 -8.39 -19.94 29.45
C ASP A 92 -9.83 -19.72 28.97
N THR A 93 -10.80 -20.08 29.82
CA THR A 93 -12.23 -20.16 29.47
C THR A 93 -12.83 -18.82 29.05
N ASN A 94 -13.89 -18.85 28.23
CA ASN A 94 -14.61 -17.70 27.71
C ASN A 94 -13.71 -16.71 26.96
N LYS A 95 -12.76 -17.25 26.20
CA LYS A 95 -11.81 -16.44 25.45
C LYS A 95 -12.48 -15.79 24.23
N GLU A 96 -12.31 -14.49 24.08
CA GLU A 96 -12.64 -13.82 22.83
C GLU A 96 -11.64 -14.22 21.73
N ILE A 97 -12.17 -14.64 20.59
CA ILE A 97 -11.42 -15.22 19.48
C ILE A 97 -11.94 -14.71 18.13
N ILE A 98 -11.11 -14.87 17.11
CA ILE A 98 -11.49 -14.70 15.71
C ILE A 98 -11.67 -16.08 15.07
N LEU A 99 -12.81 -16.26 14.39
CA LEU A 99 -13.13 -17.41 13.55
C LEU A 99 -12.99 -17.01 12.09
N ASN A 100 -12.01 -17.57 11.39
CA ASN A 100 -11.84 -17.37 9.95
C ASN A 100 -12.43 -18.57 9.21
N CYS A 101 -13.64 -18.40 8.69
CA CYS A 101 -14.39 -19.40 7.92
C CYS A 101 -13.95 -19.34 6.46
N LEU A 102 -13.41 -20.43 5.94
CA LEU A 102 -12.74 -20.47 4.63
C LEU A 102 -13.64 -21.17 3.59
N TYR A 103 -13.92 -20.51 2.48
CA TYR A 103 -14.69 -21.09 1.37
C TYR A 103 -13.77 -21.95 0.46
N TYR A 104 -14.27 -23.07 -0.07
CA TYR A 104 -13.55 -24.04 -0.95
C TYR A 104 -12.45 -24.87 -0.24
N SER A 105 -12.90 -25.62 0.75
CA SER A 105 -12.22 -25.89 2.01
C SER A 105 -11.10 -26.96 2.02
N GLN A 106 -10.50 -27.37 0.89
CA GLN A 106 -9.44 -28.40 0.92
C GLN A 106 -8.10 -27.92 0.39
N TYR A 107 -8.08 -27.24 -0.77
CA TYR A 107 -6.85 -26.60 -1.30
C TYR A 107 -6.34 -25.49 -0.38
N LEU A 108 -7.25 -24.69 0.18
CA LEU A 108 -6.89 -23.60 1.08
C LEU A 108 -6.27 -24.11 2.39
N ILE A 109 -6.67 -25.30 2.86
CA ILE A 109 -6.14 -25.89 4.09
C ILE A 109 -4.72 -26.36 3.90
N GLU A 110 -4.41 -27.05 2.81
CA GLU A 110 -3.05 -27.47 2.54
C GLU A 110 -2.11 -26.27 2.42
N PHE A 111 -2.55 -25.23 1.70
CA PHE A 111 -1.85 -23.95 1.62
C PHE A 111 -1.61 -23.35 3.00
N LEU A 112 -2.66 -23.22 3.83
CA LEU A 112 -2.56 -22.67 5.19
C LEU A 112 -1.67 -23.52 6.11
N ILE A 113 -1.79 -24.84 6.05
CA ILE A 113 -0.96 -25.79 6.80
C ILE A 113 0.51 -25.60 6.45
N ASN A 114 0.86 -25.62 5.16
CA ASN A 114 2.23 -25.42 4.70
C ASN A 114 2.78 -24.06 5.15
N LYS A 115 1.93 -23.04 5.14
CA LYS A 115 2.26 -21.69 5.59
C LYS A 115 2.51 -21.61 7.10
N ILE A 116 1.62 -22.17 7.92
CA ILE A 116 1.75 -22.23 9.38
C ILE A 116 3.00 -23.03 9.76
N LYS A 117 3.29 -24.14 9.06
CA LYS A 117 4.50 -24.93 9.28
C LYS A 117 5.75 -24.08 9.12
N LYS A 118 5.85 -23.28 8.05
CA LYS A 118 6.98 -22.37 7.79
C LYS A 118 7.19 -21.39 8.95
N TYR A 119 6.12 -20.78 9.46
CA TYR A 119 6.19 -19.83 10.57
C TYR A 119 6.65 -20.47 11.88
N VAL A 120 6.10 -21.62 12.25
CA VAL A 120 6.43 -22.27 13.53
C VAL A 120 7.83 -22.88 13.52
N THR A 121 8.41 -23.18 12.35
CA THR A 121 9.79 -23.66 12.26
C THR A 121 10.85 -22.58 12.50
N ASP A 122 10.54 -21.30 12.31
CA ASP A 122 11.51 -20.21 12.47
C ASP A 122 11.55 -19.67 13.92
N ARG A 123 12.42 -20.27 14.74
CA ARG A 123 12.54 -19.98 16.19
C ARG A 123 13.04 -18.57 16.53
N THR A 124 13.48 -17.79 15.55
CA THR A 124 14.02 -16.44 15.78
C THR A 124 12.94 -15.37 15.98
N ASN A 125 11.69 -15.67 15.62
CA ASN A 125 10.56 -14.71 15.65
C ASN A 125 9.71 -14.72 16.93
N ARG A 126 10.16 -15.38 18.02
CA ARG A 126 9.40 -15.52 19.29
C ARG A 126 8.99 -14.20 19.96
N HIS A 127 9.61 -13.08 19.58
CA HIS A 127 9.39 -11.75 20.18
C HIS A 127 8.45 -10.84 19.38
N LYS A 128 7.96 -11.28 18.22
CA LYS A 128 6.87 -10.58 17.53
C LYS A 128 5.58 -11.30 17.90
N ASP A 129 4.65 -10.60 18.55
CA ASP A 129 3.29 -11.03 18.95
C ASP A 129 2.43 -11.39 17.72
N TYR A 130 2.93 -12.30 16.89
CA TYR A 130 2.22 -12.79 15.73
C TYR A 130 1.28 -13.93 16.16
N SER A 131 0.04 -13.81 15.68
CA SER A 131 -1.15 -14.59 16.01
C SER A 131 -0.96 -15.95 16.66
N LYS A 132 -1.63 -16.11 17.80
CA LYS A 132 -1.81 -17.41 18.41
C LYS A 132 -2.92 -18.15 17.65
N LEU A 133 -2.54 -19.07 16.76
CA LEU A 133 -3.48 -20.03 16.17
C LEU A 133 -3.78 -21.10 17.22
N TYR A 134 -5.01 -21.09 17.74
CA TYR A 134 -5.42 -22.00 18.79
C TYR A 134 -5.95 -23.33 18.26
N GLY A 135 -6.58 -23.33 17.10
CA GLY A 135 -7.14 -24.57 16.59
C GLY A 135 -7.86 -24.44 15.27
N ILE A 136 -8.46 -25.57 14.89
CA ILE A 136 -9.25 -25.73 13.68
C ILE A 136 -10.62 -26.26 14.11
N SER A 137 -11.67 -25.77 13.48
CA SER A 137 -13.04 -26.26 13.62
C SER A 137 -13.66 -26.47 12.24
N ARG A 138 -14.91 -26.94 12.22
CA ARG A 138 -15.70 -27.11 11.00
C ARG A 138 -17.13 -26.69 11.26
N ASN A 139 -17.64 -25.83 10.40
CA ASN A 139 -19.02 -25.41 10.43
C ASN A 139 -19.93 -26.63 10.13
N PRO A 140 -20.86 -26.99 11.02
CA PRO A 140 -21.72 -28.15 10.81
C PRO A 140 -22.70 -27.98 9.64
N ASP A 141 -23.09 -26.74 9.34
CA ASP A 141 -24.09 -26.42 8.32
C ASP A 141 -23.46 -26.36 6.92
N THR A 142 -22.32 -25.68 6.79
CA THR A 142 -21.66 -25.47 5.49
C THR A 142 -20.57 -26.47 5.18
N ASN A 143 -20.11 -27.23 6.18
CA ASN A 143 -18.91 -28.07 6.13
C ASN A 143 -17.59 -27.32 5.91
N ASP A 144 -17.60 -25.99 5.89
CA ASP A 144 -16.40 -25.18 5.76
C ASP A 144 -15.53 -25.30 7.01
N TYR A 145 -14.22 -25.36 6.82
CA TYR A 145 -13.28 -25.34 7.93
C TYR A 145 -13.06 -23.91 8.43
N ILE A 146 -12.78 -23.83 9.73
CA ILE A 146 -12.67 -22.58 10.49
C ILE A 146 -11.32 -22.57 11.19
N LEU A 147 -10.53 -21.51 10.99
CA LEU A 147 -9.34 -21.28 11.80
C LEU A 147 -9.67 -20.41 13.01
N VAL A 148 -9.26 -20.88 14.18
CA VAL A 148 -9.54 -20.25 15.48
C VAL A 148 -8.27 -19.56 15.98
N GLN A 149 -8.32 -18.24 16.12
CA GLN A 149 -7.13 -17.42 16.40
C GLN A 149 -7.37 -16.36 17.47
N SER A 150 -6.29 -15.86 18.08
CA SER A 150 -6.32 -14.66 18.93
C SER A 150 -6.60 -13.40 18.10
N ASN A 151 -7.16 -12.36 18.73
CA ASN A 151 -7.53 -11.07 18.14
C ASN A 151 -6.39 -10.23 17.50
N SER A 152 -5.20 -10.79 17.30
CA SER A 152 -3.98 -10.05 16.94
C SER A 152 -3.66 -10.00 15.44
N ILE A 153 -4.12 -10.95 14.61
CA ILE A 153 -4.01 -10.87 13.14
C ILE A 153 -5.32 -11.37 12.51
N ASN A 154 -5.84 -10.58 11.57
CA ASN A 154 -6.94 -10.98 10.71
C ASN A 154 -6.33 -11.63 9.45
N LEU A 155 -6.50 -12.95 9.27
CA LEU A 155 -6.00 -13.67 8.07
C LEU A 155 -6.49 -13.06 6.76
N ILE A 156 -7.63 -12.36 6.80
CA ILE A 156 -8.19 -11.64 5.66
C ILE A 156 -7.22 -10.60 5.08
N ASN A 157 -6.26 -10.12 5.88
CA ASN A 157 -5.32 -9.06 5.51
C ASN A 157 -4.16 -9.56 4.63
N TRP A 158 -4.07 -10.85 4.29
CA TRP A 158 -3.00 -11.36 3.43
C TRP A 158 -3.43 -12.50 2.51
N ILE A 159 -4.72 -12.86 2.51
CA ILE A 159 -5.26 -13.91 1.62
C ILE A 159 -6.08 -13.23 0.54
N SER A 160 -5.44 -13.07 -0.61
CA SER A 160 -6.04 -12.55 -1.84
C SER A 160 -6.59 -13.65 -2.75
N GLY A 161 -6.28 -14.91 -2.45
CA GLY A 161 -6.52 -16.03 -3.37
C GLY A 161 -5.49 -16.13 -4.49
N ASN A 162 -4.41 -15.35 -4.44
CA ASN A 162 -3.28 -15.41 -5.38
C ASN A 162 -1.98 -15.62 -4.60
N GLU A 163 -1.39 -16.81 -4.71
CA GLU A 163 -0.20 -17.19 -3.94
C GLU A 163 0.97 -16.20 -4.08
N LYS A 164 1.17 -15.64 -5.27
CA LYS A 164 2.27 -14.70 -5.54
C LYS A 164 2.05 -13.37 -4.81
N ILE A 165 0.82 -12.85 -4.78
CA ILE A 165 0.45 -11.66 -3.99
C ILE A 165 0.56 -11.94 -2.50
N ASP A 166 0.02 -13.08 -2.04
CA ASP A 166 0.01 -13.47 -0.64
C ASP A 166 1.44 -13.61 -0.09
N ASN A 167 2.37 -14.16 -0.88
CA ASN A 167 3.78 -14.27 -0.51
C ASN A 167 4.48 -12.89 -0.51
N PHE A 168 4.13 -12.02 -1.45
CA PHE A 168 4.69 -10.67 -1.52
C PHE A 168 4.26 -9.77 -0.35
N ILE A 169 2.98 -9.80 0.04
CA ILE A 169 2.48 -9.05 1.21
C ILE A 169 3.26 -9.44 2.47
N GLN A 170 3.54 -10.74 2.62
CA GLN A 170 4.30 -11.23 3.77
C GLN A 170 5.76 -10.80 3.77
N GLU A 171 6.42 -10.87 2.61
CA GLU A 171 7.79 -10.39 2.47
C GLU A 171 7.90 -8.94 2.95
N ILE A 172 6.94 -8.08 2.56
CA ILE A 172 6.89 -6.68 3.00
C ILE A 172 6.70 -6.57 4.52
N GLN A 173 5.74 -7.30 5.09
CA GLN A 173 5.46 -7.26 6.53
C GLN A 173 6.61 -7.79 7.39
N GLU A 174 7.42 -8.71 6.87
CA GLU A 174 8.59 -9.26 7.56
C GLU A 174 9.76 -8.27 7.60
N HIS A 175 9.98 -7.56 6.49
CA HIS A 175 11.18 -6.75 6.25
C HIS A 175 10.99 -5.25 6.53
N GLN A 176 9.75 -4.77 6.63
CA GLN A 176 9.43 -3.35 6.80
C GLN A 176 8.58 -3.12 8.04
N ASN A 177 8.84 -2.05 8.79
CA ASN A 177 7.95 -1.57 9.86
C ASN A 177 6.69 -0.89 9.29
N ILE A 178 6.17 -1.41 8.17
CA ILE A 178 5.06 -0.88 7.39
C ILE A 178 3.92 -1.89 7.49
N VAL A 179 2.73 -1.43 7.89
CA VAL A 179 1.53 -2.25 7.82
C VAL A 179 0.99 -2.17 6.39
N PHE A 180 1.31 -3.19 5.60
CA PHE A 180 0.86 -3.40 4.21
C PHE A 180 -0.02 -4.64 4.15
N GLU A 181 -1.22 -4.57 3.59
CA GLU A 181 -2.19 -5.67 3.64
C GLU A 181 -3.00 -5.86 2.35
N TRP A 182 -3.59 -7.04 2.19
CA TRP A 182 -4.70 -7.27 1.29
C TRP A 182 -5.96 -6.61 1.86
N ILE A 183 -6.62 -5.80 1.05
CA ILE A 183 -7.82 -5.04 1.45
C ILE A 183 -9.00 -5.56 0.63
N PRO A 184 -10.00 -6.21 1.23
CA PRO A 184 -11.19 -6.65 0.52
C PRO A 184 -11.91 -5.49 -0.16
N TYR A 185 -12.30 -5.65 -1.43
CA TYR A 185 -12.91 -4.56 -2.19
C TYR A 185 -14.18 -3.98 -1.55
N GLY A 186 -14.99 -4.80 -0.86
CA GLY A 186 -16.19 -4.35 -0.14
C GLY A 186 -15.93 -3.41 1.04
N GLN A 187 -14.66 -3.18 1.39
CA GLN A 187 -14.23 -2.20 2.39
C GLN A 187 -14.23 -0.75 1.86
N PHE A 188 -14.37 -0.56 0.55
CA PHE A 188 -14.38 0.77 -0.07
C PHE A 188 -15.80 1.27 -0.31
N ASN A 189 -16.07 2.49 0.13
CA ASN A 189 -17.29 3.24 -0.09
C ASN A 189 -17.00 4.51 -0.90
N GLU A 190 -18.05 5.12 -1.44
CA GLU A 190 -17.98 6.44 -2.12
C GLU A 190 -16.87 6.49 -3.19
N ILE A 191 -16.80 5.43 -4.00
CA ILE A 191 -15.76 5.28 -5.01
C ILE A 191 -16.06 6.22 -6.18
N ASN A 192 -15.27 7.29 -6.31
CA ASN A 192 -15.44 8.31 -7.34
C ASN A 192 -14.21 8.35 -8.25
N LYS A 193 -14.42 8.33 -9.56
CA LYS A 193 -13.31 8.39 -10.52
C LYS A 193 -12.67 9.78 -10.46
N THR A 194 -11.37 9.82 -10.13
CA THR A 194 -10.60 11.07 -10.04
C THR A 194 -9.77 11.33 -11.29
N GLY A 195 -9.44 10.29 -12.06
CA GLY A 195 -8.84 10.46 -13.38
C GLY A 195 -8.42 9.16 -14.07
N LYS A 196 -8.19 9.21 -15.39
CA LYS A 196 -7.78 8.05 -16.22
C LYS A 196 -6.80 8.46 -17.32
N ASN A 197 -5.75 7.69 -17.53
CA ASN A 197 -4.91 7.71 -18.75
C ASN A 197 -4.91 6.33 -19.44
N GLY A 198 -4.02 6.13 -20.42
CA GLY A 198 -3.89 4.87 -21.17
C GLY A 198 -3.42 3.66 -20.34
N PHE A 199 -2.82 3.88 -19.16
CA PHE A 199 -2.17 2.83 -18.34
C PHE A 199 -2.81 2.64 -16.98
N MET A 200 -3.59 3.61 -16.49
CA MET A 200 -4.16 3.56 -15.15
C MET A 200 -5.42 4.40 -15.00
N THR A 201 -6.22 4.07 -14.00
CA THR A 201 -7.32 4.91 -13.52
C THR A 201 -7.21 5.07 -12.02
N VAL A 202 -7.39 6.29 -11.55
CA VAL A 202 -7.43 6.60 -10.13
C VAL A 202 -8.87 6.91 -9.72
N TYR A 203 -9.24 6.40 -8.55
CA TYR A 203 -10.47 6.73 -7.87
C TYR A 203 -10.14 7.24 -6.46
N SER A 204 -10.93 8.16 -5.93
CA SER A 204 -11.01 8.40 -4.49
C SER A 204 -12.02 7.43 -3.88
N ALA A 205 -11.80 7.05 -2.62
CA ALA A 205 -12.74 6.21 -1.87
C ALA A 205 -12.59 6.43 -0.36
N ILE A 206 -13.61 6.04 0.39
CA ILE A 206 -13.56 5.92 1.85
C ILE A 206 -13.33 4.45 2.21
N TRP A 207 -12.24 4.18 2.93
CA TRP A 207 -11.96 2.87 3.49
C TRP A 207 -12.59 2.71 4.88
N LYS A 208 -13.65 1.89 4.99
CA LYS A 208 -14.45 1.67 6.21
C LYS A 208 -13.60 1.35 7.43
N ASN A 209 -12.84 0.24 7.38
CA ASN A 209 -11.98 -0.17 8.49
C ASN A 209 -10.74 0.71 8.59
N GLY A 210 -10.28 1.26 7.45
CA GLY A 210 -9.10 2.11 7.39
C GLY A 210 -7.79 1.41 7.76
N PRO A 211 -6.65 2.12 7.69
CA PRO A 211 -5.35 1.53 7.91
C PRO A 211 -5.12 1.17 9.38
N LEU A 212 -4.33 0.13 9.61
CA LEU A 212 -3.87 -0.23 10.94
C LEU A 212 -2.63 0.59 11.30
N ASN A 213 -2.65 1.22 12.47
CA ASN A 213 -1.52 2.00 13.00
C ASN A 213 -1.14 1.48 14.38
N TYR A 214 0.16 1.44 14.68
CA TYR A 214 0.66 1.10 15.99
C TYR A 214 0.76 2.37 16.85
N GLN A 215 0.00 2.41 17.95
CA GLN A 215 -0.04 3.54 18.89
C GLN A 215 -0.03 3.00 20.32
N HIS A 216 0.83 3.54 21.18
CA HIS A 216 0.87 3.22 22.62
C HIS A 216 0.97 1.70 22.93
N GLY A 217 1.78 0.96 22.18
CA GLY A 217 1.97 -0.47 22.42
C GLY A 217 0.88 -1.38 21.85
N ARG A 218 -0.10 -0.83 21.11
CA ARG A 218 -1.23 -1.59 20.55
C ARG A 218 -1.53 -1.16 19.12
N TYR A 219 -2.05 -2.09 18.32
CA TYR A 219 -2.55 -1.79 16.99
C TYR A 219 -3.98 -1.26 17.07
N LYS A 220 -4.26 -0.17 16.36
CA LYS A 220 -5.59 0.44 16.24
C LYS A 220 -5.87 0.82 14.78
N ARG A 221 -7.08 0.52 14.32
CA ARG A 221 -7.58 0.92 13.00
C ARG A 221 -7.94 2.42 12.99
N ASP A 222 -7.69 3.10 11.88
CA ASP A 222 -8.08 4.50 11.61
C ASP A 222 -9.27 4.51 10.63
N PRO A 223 -10.50 4.26 11.10
CA PRO A 223 -11.66 3.98 10.24
C PRO A 223 -12.07 5.18 9.38
N ASN A 224 -12.82 4.90 8.32
CA ASN A 224 -13.33 5.87 7.35
C ASN A 224 -12.25 6.76 6.74
N LYS A 225 -11.08 6.17 6.49
CA LYS A 225 -9.94 6.89 5.91
C LYS A 225 -10.19 7.18 4.44
N GLU A 226 -10.05 8.44 4.05
CA GLU A 226 -10.01 8.80 2.64
C GLU A 226 -8.70 8.30 2.00
N ILE A 227 -8.85 7.59 0.90
CA ILE A 227 -7.77 6.91 0.20
C ILE A 227 -7.88 7.11 -1.30
N ALA A 228 -6.80 6.81 -2.00
CA ALA A 228 -6.80 6.67 -3.43
C ALA A 228 -6.63 5.21 -3.85
N LEU A 229 -7.43 4.82 -4.84
CA LEU A 229 -7.43 3.52 -5.49
C LEU A 229 -6.83 3.67 -6.89
N LYS A 230 -5.61 3.19 -7.08
CA LYS A 230 -4.92 3.21 -8.37
C LYS A 230 -5.06 1.86 -9.06
N TYR A 231 -5.89 1.84 -10.10
CA TYR A 231 -6.09 0.71 -11.00
C TYR A 231 -5.02 0.75 -12.08
N LEU A 232 -4.31 -0.35 -12.27
CA LEU A 232 -3.34 -0.51 -13.36
C LEU A 232 -4.03 -1.25 -14.51
N HIS A 233 -4.12 -0.62 -15.67
CA HIS A 233 -4.70 -1.18 -16.88
C HIS A 233 -3.59 -1.72 -17.79
N ASN A 234 -3.84 -2.82 -18.49
CA ASN A 234 -3.02 -3.30 -19.61
C ASN A 234 -1.59 -3.75 -19.28
N SER A 235 -1.42 -4.67 -18.33
CA SER A 235 -0.20 -5.49 -18.32
C SER A 235 -0.51 -6.91 -18.76
N GLN A 236 0.41 -7.51 -19.54
CA GLN A 236 0.35 -8.94 -19.88
C GLN A 236 0.40 -9.82 -18.63
N ASP A 237 0.98 -9.32 -17.54
CA ASP A 237 0.97 -9.93 -16.21
C ASP A 237 0.51 -8.88 -15.16
N PRO A 238 -0.78 -8.87 -14.78
CA PRO A 238 -1.34 -7.96 -13.77
C PRO A 238 -0.72 -8.11 -12.39
N VAL A 239 -0.32 -9.34 -12.02
CA VAL A 239 0.25 -9.65 -10.70
C VAL A 239 1.68 -9.11 -10.61
N GLU A 240 2.50 -9.35 -11.63
CA GLU A 240 3.86 -8.82 -11.66
C GLU A 240 3.87 -7.30 -11.76
N SER A 241 2.93 -6.72 -12.52
CA SER A 241 2.79 -5.26 -12.65
C SER A 241 2.52 -4.58 -11.31
N ILE A 242 1.53 -5.05 -10.53
CA ILE A 242 1.21 -4.45 -9.24
C ILE A 242 2.35 -4.65 -8.22
N ILE A 243 3.03 -5.80 -8.24
CA ILE A 243 4.18 -6.07 -7.37
C ILE A 243 5.33 -5.10 -7.68
N ASN A 244 5.66 -4.94 -8.96
CA ASN A 244 6.74 -4.03 -9.37
C ASN A 244 6.40 -2.58 -9.06
N GLU A 245 5.14 -2.19 -9.23
CA GLU A 245 4.67 -0.87 -8.83
C GLU A 245 4.85 -0.64 -7.32
N VAL A 246 4.46 -1.60 -6.47
CA VAL A 246 4.68 -1.50 -5.01
C VAL A 246 6.18 -1.42 -4.71
N LYS A 247 7.02 -2.26 -5.33
CA LYS A 247 8.48 -2.26 -5.13
C LYS A 247 9.11 -0.92 -5.48
N LYS A 248 8.69 -0.27 -6.58
CA LYS A 248 9.17 1.08 -6.96
C LYS A 248 9.00 2.08 -5.81
N HIS A 249 7.91 1.99 -5.07
CA HIS A 249 7.63 2.88 -3.94
C HIS A 249 8.36 2.47 -2.65
N LEU A 250 8.57 1.17 -2.41
CA LEU A 250 9.31 0.68 -1.23
C LEU A 250 10.81 0.98 -1.31
N ILE A 251 11.42 0.90 -2.51
CA ILE A 251 12.85 1.17 -2.73
C ILE A 251 13.17 2.66 -2.54
N LYS A 252 12.25 3.53 -2.96
CA LYS A 252 12.34 4.97 -2.75
C LYS A 252 12.01 5.28 -1.28
N LYS A 253 12.93 4.96 -0.36
CA LYS A 253 12.94 5.43 1.04
C LYS A 253 13.08 6.95 1.07
N SER A 254 12.04 7.66 0.64
CA SER A 254 12.03 9.11 0.72
C SER A 254 11.69 9.51 2.14
N HIS A 255 12.41 10.49 2.68
CA HIS A 255 12.16 11.08 4.01
C HIS A 255 10.80 11.82 4.10
N HIS A 256 9.93 11.68 3.09
CA HIS A 256 8.64 12.31 3.00
C HIS A 256 7.61 11.47 3.76
N LYS A 257 7.26 11.94 4.96
CA LYS A 257 6.24 11.36 5.85
C LYS A 257 4.82 11.25 5.24
N ASN A 258 4.63 11.71 4.00
CA ASN A 258 3.31 12.00 3.42
C ASN A 258 2.89 11.07 2.28
N PHE A 259 3.70 10.11 1.82
CA PHE A 259 3.24 9.08 0.87
C PHE A 259 3.26 7.71 1.54
N LYS A 260 2.08 7.11 1.70
CA LYS A 260 1.88 5.83 2.40
C LYS A 260 1.03 4.92 1.54
N ILE A 261 1.63 3.79 1.17
CA ILE A 261 0.89 2.67 0.57
C ILE A 261 0.38 1.80 1.70
N TYR A 262 -0.91 1.48 1.64
CA TYR A 262 -1.59 0.66 2.63
C TYR A 262 -1.71 -0.79 2.22
N GLY A 263 -1.79 -1.07 0.92
CA GLY A 263 -2.10 -2.42 0.50
C GLY A 263 -2.44 -2.60 -0.97
N ILE A 264 -2.89 -3.81 -1.26
CA ILE A 264 -3.40 -4.22 -2.58
C ILE A 264 -4.86 -4.66 -2.39
N SER A 265 -5.68 -4.37 -3.40
CA SER A 265 -7.02 -4.93 -3.55
C SER A 265 -7.20 -5.46 -4.98
N GLN A 266 -8.34 -6.08 -5.24
CA GLN A 266 -8.75 -6.48 -6.58
C GLN A 266 -10.23 -6.20 -6.75
N ASN A 267 -10.58 -5.62 -7.89
CA ASN A 267 -11.98 -5.41 -8.24
C ASN A 267 -12.61 -6.76 -8.62
N PRO A 268 -13.66 -7.23 -7.91
CA PRO A 268 -14.26 -8.54 -8.18
C PRO A 268 -14.99 -8.61 -9.54
N ASN A 269 -15.34 -7.47 -10.13
CA ASN A 269 -16.06 -7.42 -11.40
C ASN A 269 -15.11 -7.38 -12.61
N THR A 270 -13.97 -6.71 -12.49
CA THR A 270 -13.01 -6.55 -13.61
C THR A 270 -11.76 -7.42 -13.45
N ASN A 271 -11.52 -7.98 -12.26
CA ASN A 271 -10.29 -8.65 -11.86
C ASN A 271 -9.03 -7.77 -11.85
N ASP A 272 -9.18 -6.46 -12.07
CA ASP A 272 -8.05 -5.52 -12.01
C ASP A 272 -7.50 -5.42 -10.59
N PHE A 273 -6.18 -5.51 -10.46
CA PHE A 273 -5.49 -5.21 -9.22
C PHE A 273 -5.45 -3.71 -8.97
N ILE A 274 -5.57 -3.35 -7.69
CA ILE A 274 -5.69 -1.97 -7.23
C ILE A 274 -4.62 -1.73 -6.18
N LEU A 275 -3.82 -0.69 -6.38
CA LEU A 275 -2.93 -0.17 -5.34
C LEU A 275 -3.72 0.77 -4.44
N VAL A 276 -3.64 0.54 -3.12
CA VAL A 276 -4.35 1.35 -2.12
C VAL A 276 -3.34 2.23 -1.39
N GLN A 277 -3.52 3.54 -1.46
CA GLN A 277 -2.58 4.53 -0.92
C GLN A 277 -3.31 5.74 -0.34
N ASN A 278 -2.61 6.57 0.42
CA ASN A 278 -3.18 7.79 0.98
C ASN A 278 -3.45 8.84 -0.10
N ASN A 279 -4.51 9.63 0.08
CA ASN A 279 -4.93 10.68 -0.87
C ASN A 279 -4.07 11.97 -0.80
N SER A 280 -2.91 11.93 -0.12
CA SER A 280 -2.13 13.14 0.21
C SER A 280 -1.40 13.76 -0.97
N ILE A 281 -1.40 13.12 -2.13
CA ILE A 281 -0.98 13.74 -3.37
C ILE A 281 -2.17 13.69 -4.30
N ASN A 282 -2.65 14.85 -4.72
CA ASN A 282 -3.75 15.02 -5.65
C ASN A 282 -3.39 14.29 -6.97
N LEU A 283 -3.76 13.01 -7.06
CA LEU A 283 -3.50 12.12 -8.20
C LEU A 283 -4.15 12.61 -9.50
N ILE A 284 -5.03 13.61 -9.39
CA ILE A 284 -5.70 14.32 -10.49
C ILE A 284 -4.67 14.93 -11.45
N ASN A 285 -3.48 15.31 -10.95
CA ASN A 285 -2.50 16.07 -11.73
C ASN A 285 -1.36 15.20 -12.26
N TRP A 286 -1.58 13.90 -12.54
CA TRP A 286 -0.57 12.97 -13.09
C TRP A 286 -0.94 12.40 -14.47
N ILE A 287 -1.96 12.95 -15.12
CA ILE A 287 -2.57 12.29 -16.29
C ILE A 287 -2.13 13.05 -17.53
N SER A 288 -0.82 13.07 -17.78
CA SER A 288 -0.28 13.62 -19.02
C SER A 288 -0.58 12.75 -20.25
N GLY A 289 -0.94 11.48 -20.02
CA GLY A 289 -0.98 10.47 -21.07
C GLY A 289 0.40 9.93 -21.48
N ASN A 290 1.51 10.49 -20.96
CA ASN A 290 2.88 10.10 -21.26
C ASN A 290 3.58 9.47 -20.04
N GLU A 291 4.02 8.21 -20.16
CA GLU A 291 4.63 7.45 -19.06
C GLU A 291 5.89 8.12 -18.50
N LYS A 292 6.82 8.53 -19.37
CA LYS A 292 8.09 9.18 -18.95
C LYS A 292 7.82 10.47 -18.17
N ILE A 293 6.85 11.29 -18.60
CA ILE A 293 6.48 12.53 -17.89
C ILE A 293 5.85 12.20 -16.53
N ASN A 294 4.99 11.19 -16.47
CA ASN A 294 4.36 10.79 -15.21
C ASN A 294 5.40 10.26 -14.21
N GLU A 295 6.35 9.43 -14.66
CA GLU A 295 7.46 8.96 -13.83
C GLU A 295 8.33 10.12 -13.34
N PHE A 296 8.60 11.11 -14.21
CA PHE A 296 9.36 12.29 -13.83
C PHE A 296 8.62 13.18 -12.81
N ILE A 297 7.32 13.43 -13.00
CA ILE A 297 6.50 14.17 -12.01
C ILE A 297 6.52 13.46 -10.65
N GLN A 298 6.38 12.14 -10.63
CA GLN A 298 6.49 11.37 -9.39
C GLN A 298 7.87 11.48 -8.77
N GLU A 299 8.94 11.38 -9.57
CA GLU A 299 10.31 11.58 -9.10
C GLU A 299 10.48 12.97 -8.45
N MET A 300 9.91 14.00 -9.06
CA MET A 300 9.95 15.37 -8.55
C MET A 300 9.20 15.54 -7.23
N GLN A 301 7.97 15.02 -7.15
CA GLN A 301 7.17 15.08 -5.93
C GLN A 301 7.82 14.29 -4.77
N LEU A 302 8.48 13.18 -5.08
CA LEU A 302 9.24 12.38 -4.11
C LEU A 302 10.57 13.01 -3.67
N LYS A 303 10.97 14.15 -4.24
CA LYS A 303 12.10 14.96 -3.79
C LYS A 303 11.67 16.23 -3.04
N THR A 304 10.38 16.55 -3.07
CA THR A 304 9.83 17.84 -2.66
C THR A 304 9.48 17.82 -1.16
N ASN A 305 9.97 18.78 -0.36
CA ASN A 305 9.74 18.81 1.08
C ASN A 305 8.34 19.32 1.45
N ASN A 306 7.91 19.10 2.70
CA ASN A 306 6.60 19.53 3.22
C ASN A 306 6.35 21.05 3.21
N LEU A 307 7.30 21.88 2.80
CA LEU A 307 7.14 23.34 2.70
C LEU A 307 7.18 23.84 1.26
N ASP A 308 7.37 22.93 0.31
CA ASP A 308 7.57 23.25 -1.10
C ASP A 308 6.26 23.18 -1.89
N ILE A 309 6.25 23.84 -3.04
CA ILE A 309 5.16 23.77 -4.02
C ILE A 309 5.19 22.41 -4.71
N VAL A 310 4.03 21.81 -4.89
CA VAL A 310 3.89 20.50 -5.54
C VAL A 310 4.13 20.64 -7.04
N PHE A 311 5.14 19.93 -7.56
CA PHE A 311 5.38 19.81 -8.99
C PHE A 311 4.33 18.89 -9.63
N GLU A 312 3.64 19.32 -10.68
CA GLU A 312 2.49 18.54 -11.20
C GLU A 312 2.24 18.67 -12.71
N TRP A 313 1.37 17.81 -13.26
CA TRP A 313 0.82 17.99 -14.60
C TRP A 313 -0.34 18.98 -14.54
N ILE A 314 -0.34 19.97 -15.41
CA ILE A 314 -1.34 21.02 -15.46
C ILE A 314 -2.08 20.90 -16.80
N PRO A 315 -3.38 20.56 -16.81
CA PRO A 315 -4.16 20.54 -18.05
C PRO A 315 -4.17 21.91 -18.73
N TYR A 316 -3.98 21.95 -20.06
CA TYR A 316 -3.86 23.22 -20.79
C TYR A 316 -5.08 24.16 -20.65
N ASN A 317 -6.28 23.58 -20.47
CA ASN A 317 -7.51 24.35 -20.23
C ASN A 317 -7.57 25.09 -18.87
N GLN A 318 -6.56 24.91 -18.01
CA GLN A 318 -6.37 25.64 -16.77
C GLN A 318 -5.76 27.03 -16.98
N PHE A 319 -5.24 27.32 -18.18
CA PHE A 319 -4.63 28.60 -18.51
C PHE A 319 -5.64 29.51 -19.21
N ASN A 320 -5.72 30.76 -18.74
CA ASN A 320 -6.46 31.86 -19.35
C ASN A 320 -5.49 32.97 -19.75
N GLU A 321 -5.97 33.90 -20.59
CA GLU A 321 -5.23 35.13 -20.95
C GLU A 321 -3.81 34.83 -21.46
N ILE A 322 -3.70 33.82 -22.32
CA ILE A 322 -2.42 33.35 -22.86
C ILE A 322 -1.94 34.38 -23.90
N ASN A 323 -0.83 35.07 -23.60
CA ASN A 323 -0.24 36.07 -24.48
C ASN A 323 1.23 35.73 -24.77
N GLU A 324 1.65 35.82 -26.04
CA GLU A 324 3.06 35.62 -26.42
C GLU A 324 3.90 36.76 -25.86
N THR A 325 4.99 36.42 -25.17
CA THR A 325 5.90 37.39 -24.52
C THR A 325 7.28 37.41 -25.17
N GLY A 326 7.65 36.36 -25.89
CA GLY A 326 8.91 36.29 -26.62
C GLY A 326 9.05 34.98 -27.38
N LYS A 327 9.75 35.03 -28.52
CA LYS A 327 9.97 33.89 -29.40
C LYS A 327 11.34 33.95 -30.03
N ASN A 328 12.03 32.81 -30.09
CA ASN A 328 13.27 32.64 -30.83
C ASN A 328 13.28 31.30 -31.59
N GLY A 329 14.41 30.93 -32.21
CA GLY A 329 14.52 29.71 -33.02
C GLY A 329 14.31 28.40 -32.26
N PHE A 330 14.39 28.41 -30.93
CA PHE A 330 14.36 27.21 -30.08
C PHE A 330 13.14 27.16 -29.14
N MET A 331 12.47 28.29 -28.92
CA MET A 331 11.47 28.41 -27.85
C MET A 331 10.51 29.57 -28.08
N THR A 332 9.28 29.40 -27.59
CA THR A 332 8.32 30.49 -27.38
C THR A 332 7.92 30.55 -25.92
N VAL A 333 7.82 31.75 -25.36
CA VAL A 333 7.40 32.02 -23.98
C VAL A 333 6.10 32.80 -24.01
N TYR A 334 5.11 32.34 -23.26
CA TYR A 334 3.82 33.01 -23.07
C TYR A 334 3.64 33.41 -21.61
N SER A 335 2.91 34.49 -21.35
CA SER A 335 2.29 34.76 -20.05
C SER A 335 0.88 34.18 -20.02
N ALA A 336 0.42 33.75 -18.86
CA ALA A 336 -0.94 33.27 -18.66
C ALA A 336 -1.40 33.41 -17.20
N ILE A 337 -2.70 33.26 -16.97
CA ILE A 337 -3.30 33.11 -15.64
C ILE A 337 -3.68 31.64 -15.45
N TRP A 338 -3.11 30.99 -14.43
CA TRP A 338 -3.49 29.64 -14.02
C TRP A 338 -4.65 29.69 -13.02
N LYS A 339 -5.84 29.21 -13.42
CA LYS A 339 -7.10 29.25 -12.64
C LYS A 339 -6.96 28.63 -11.25
N ASP A 340 -6.57 27.36 -11.19
CA ASP A 340 -6.42 26.66 -9.92
C ASP A 340 -5.16 27.11 -9.16
N GLY A 341 -4.11 27.46 -9.90
CA GLY A 341 -2.83 27.89 -9.35
C GLY A 341 -2.05 26.79 -8.60
N PRO A 342 -0.83 27.10 -8.11
CA PRO A 342 0.04 26.10 -7.51
C PRO A 342 -0.54 25.54 -6.20
N LEU A 343 -0.28 24.25 -5.97
CA LEU A 343 -0.64 23.58 -4.72
C LEU A 343 0.54 23.67 -3.73
N ASN A 344 0.30 24.27 -2.57
CA ASN A 344 1.30 24.38 -1.50
C ASN A 344 0.82 23.68 -0.22
N TYR A 345 1.75 23.27 0.62
CA TYR A 345 1.43 22.72 1.94
C TYR A 345 1.61 23.80 3.01
N GLN A 346 0.51 24.19 3.65
CA GLN A 346 0.48 25.22 4.67
C GLN A 346 -0.28 24.72 5.90
N TYR A 347 0.30 24.85 7.09
CA TYR A 347 -0.33 24.52 8.37
C TYR A 347 -0.92 23.09 8.46
N GLY A 348 -0.26 22.10 7.87
CA GLY A 348 -0.71 20.71 7.95
C GLY A 348 -1.68 20.27 6.85
N ARG A 349 -2.01 21.15 5.90
CA ARG A 349 -2.95 20.88 4.80
C ARG A 349 -2.48 21.46 3.48
N TYR A 350 -2.91 20.87 2.38
CA TYR A 350 -2.67 21.41 1.04
C TYR A 350 -3.68 22.50 0.69
N LYS A 351 -3.22 23.60 0.10
CA LYS A 351 -4.04 24.72 -0.36
C LYS A 351 -3.57 25.20 -1.74
N ARG A 352 -4.55 25.52 -2.61
CA ARG A 352 -4.32 26.13 -3.92
C ARG A 352 -4.13 27.65 -3.79
N ASP A 353 -3.25 28.23 -4.60
CA ASP A 353 -3.08 29.69 -4.77
C ASP A 353 -3.68 30.13 -6.12
N PRO A 354 -5.01 30.29 -6.23
CA PRO A 354 -5.72 30.42 -7.51
C PRO A 354 -5.39 31.72 -8.26
N ASN A 355 -5.67 31.71 -9.56
CA ASN A 355 -5.44 32.83 -10.49
C ASN A 355 -3.99 33.33 -10.48
N LYS A 356 -3.04 32.38 -10.41
CA LYS A 356 -1.61 32.70 -10.39
C LYS A 356 -1.14 33.12 -11.77
N GLU A 357 -0.48 34.27 -11.84
CA GLU A 357 0.22 34.70 -13.05
C GLU A 357 1.49 33.86 -13.24
N ILE A 358 1.65 33.28 -14.42
CA ILE A 358 2.68 32.28 -14.74
C ILE A 358 3.25 32.47 -16.13
N SER A 359 4.43 31.88 -16.34
CA SER A 359 5.10 31.80 -17.63
C SER A 359 4.99 30.38 -18.17
N LEU A 360 4.60 30.26 -19.44
CA LEU A 360 4.51 29.02 -20.20
C LEU A 360 5.66 28.99 -21.21
N LYS A 361 6.64 28.11 -20.98
CA LYS A 361 7.83 27.97 -21.82
C LYS A 361 7.64 26.75 -22.74
N CYS A 362 7.44 26.99 -24.04
CA CYS A 362 7.27 25.97 -25.08
C CYS A 362 8.60 25.76 -25.81
N LEU A 363 9.10 24.52 -25.84
CA LEU A 363 10.34 24.16 -26.54
C LEU A 363 10.02 23.65 -27.94
N HIS A 364 10.72 24.18 -28.96
CA HIS A 364 10.57 23.76 -30.35
C HIS A 364 11.72 22.84 -30.78
N ASN A 365 11.45 21.92 -31.70
CA ASN A 365 12.45 21.18 -32.49
C ASN A 365 13.49 20.36 -31.69
N SER A 366 13.06 19.37 -30.91
CA SER A 366 13.97 18.31 -30.45
C SER A 366 13.59 16.94 -31.06
N GLN A 367 14.60 16.12 -31.33
CA GLN A 367 14.39 14.74 -31.79
C GLN A 367 13.68 13.86 -30.75
N ASP A 368 13.84 14.18 -29.46
CA ASP A 368 13.06 13.62 -28.35
C ASP A 368 12.48 14.76 -27.48
N PRO A 369 11.21 15.16 -27.69
CA PRO A 369 10.58 16.28 -26.98
C PRO A 369 10.40 16.02 -25.49
N VAL A 370 10.23 14.76 -25.08
CA VAL A 370 10.02 14.42 -23.68
C VAL A 370 11.33 14.45 -22.92
N GLU A 371 12.38 13.84 -23.47
CA GLU A 371 13.70 13.82 -22.84
C GLU A 371 14.31 15.22 -22.76
N SER A 372 14.16 16.03 -23.82
CA SER A 372 14.61 17.41 -23.84
C SER A 372 13.91 18.25 -22.76
N LEU A 373 12.59 18.12 -22.63
CA LEU A 373 11.80 18.77 -21.60
C LEU A 373 12.26 18.38 -20.18
N ILE A 374 12.39 17.08 -19.91
CA ILE A 374 12.82 16.56 -18.60
C ILE A 374 14.21 17.10 -18.24
N ASN A 375 15.15 17.08 -19.18
CA ASN A 375 16.50 17.58 -18.96
C ASN A 375 16.51 19.09 -18.71
N GLU A 376 15.68 19.85 -19.42
CA GLU A 376 15.54 21.28 -19.18
C GLU A 376 14.98 21.58 -17.79
N VAL A 377 13.92 20.88 -17.36
CA VAL A 377 13.39 21.03 -15.99
C VAL A 377 14.45 20.65 -14.94
N LYS A 378 15.21 19.57 -15.15
CA LYS A 378 16.30 19.15 -14.25
C LYS A 378 17.38 20.23 -14.09
N LYS A 379 17.79 20.90 -15.17
CA LYS A 379 18.75 22.02 -15.11
C LYS A 379 18.27 23.15 -14.19
N HIS A 380 16.99 23.52 -14.30
CA HIS A 380 16.41 24.58 -13.47
C HIS A 380 16.39 24.22 -11.97
N LEU A 381 16.25 22.93 -11.64
CA LEU A 381 16.19 22.45 -10.26
C LEU A 381 17.56 22.42 -9.55
N VAL A 382 18.64 22.12 -10.28
CA VAL A 382 20.02 22.09 -9.73
C VAL A 382 20.48 23.49 -9.28
N LYS A 383 19.99 24.55 -9.94
CA LYS A 383 20.41 25.94 -9.71
C LYS A 383 19.76 26.63 -8.50
N LYS A 384 18.82 25.97 -7.81
CA LYS A 384 18.11 26.52 -6.62
C LYS A 384 19.03 26.87 -5.43
N SER A 385 20.31 26.51 -5.44
CA SER A 385 21.20 26.67 -4.27
C SER A 385 21.76 28.08 -4.04
N HIS A 386 21.68 29.02 -4.99
CA HIS A 386 22.40 30.30 -4.86
C HIS A 386 21.58 31.59 -4.95
N TYR A 387 20.43 31.64 -5.62
CA TYR A 387 19.60 32.86 -5.66
C TYR A 387 18.09 32.52 -5.72
N LYS A 388 17.31 33.29 -4.96
CA LYS A 388 15.86 33.17 -4.80
C LYS A 388 15.12 33.39 -6.14
N ASN A 389 14.04 32.63 -6.34
CA ASN A 389 12.86 32.92 -7.18
C ASN A 389 12.73 32.29 -8.59
N PHE A 390 13.36 31.16 -8.92
CA PHE A 390 12.91 30.35 -10.08
C PHE A 390 12.10 29.14 -9.59
N GLU A 391 10.77 29.24 -9.65
CA GLU A 391 9.86 28.19 -9.23
C GLU A 391 9.19 27.55 -10.45
N THR A 392 9.61 26.33 -10.77
CA THR A 392 8.90 25.50 -11.75
C THR A 392 7.77 24.77 -11.05
N TYR A 393 6.55 25.01 -11.50
CA TYR A 393 5.32 24.45 -10.92
C TYR A 393 4.93 23.12 -11.56
N GLY A 394 5.32 22.87 -12.81
CA GLY A 394 4.86 21.68 -13.47
C GLY A 394 5.12 21.64 -14.97
N ILE A 395 4.45 20.68 -15.60
CA ILE A 395 4.46 20.44 -17.03
C ILE A 395 3.02 20.48 -17.54
N SER A 396 2.83 21.02 -18.74
CA SER A 396 1.59 20.94 -19.51
C SER A 396 1.90 20.45 -20.93
N GLN A 397 0.85 20.22 -21.71
CA GLN A 397 0.95 20.02 -23.16
C GLN A 397 -0.14 20.84 -23.84
N ASN A 398 0.22 21.61 -24.86
CA ASN A 398 -0.73 22.34 -25.68
C ASN A 398 -1.67 21.35 -26.37
N SER A 399 -2.99 21.51 -26.22
CA SER A 399 -3.98 20.62 -26.83
C SER A 399 -3.98 20.67 -28.35
N ASP A 400 -3.56 21.79 -28.93
CA ASP A 400 -3.67 22.05 -30.36
C ASP A 400 -2.38 21.68 -31.09
N THR A 401 -1.21 21.99 -30.50
CA THR A 401 0.10 21.73 -31.11
C THR A 401 0.77 20.44 -30.63
N ASN A 402 0.26 19.81 -29.57
CA ASN A 402 0.90 18.70 -28.84
C ASN A 402 2.29 19.01 -28.27
N GLU A 403 2.73 20.28 -28.28
CA GLU A 403 4.01 20.68 -27.71
C GLU A 403 3.96 20.67 -26.19
N PHE A 404 5.03 20.16 -25.56
CA PHE A 404 5.15 20.20 -24.10
C PHE A 404 5.57 21.59 -23.62
N ILE A 405 5.05 21.95 -22.47
CA ILE A 405 5.15 23.28 -21.88
C ILE A 405 5.71 23.15 -20.46
N ILE A 406 6.74 23.91 -20.13
CA ILE A 406 7.20 24.09 -18.75
C ILE A 406 6.42 25.24 -18.12
N VAL A 407 5.83 25.00 -16.95
CA VAL A 407 5.04 25.99 -16.22
C VAL A 407 5.86 26.50 -15.03
N GLN A 408 6.06 27.81 -14.96
CA GLN A 408 6.93 28.43 -13.96
C GLN A 408 6.44 29.82 -13.54
N ASN A 409 7.00 30.36 -12.46
CA ASN A 409 6.64 31.69 -11.99
C ASN A 409 7.06 32.79 -12.98
N ASN A 410 6.25 33.86 -13.06
CA ASN A 410 6.60 35.04 -13.82
C ASN A 410 7.75 35.80 -13.13
N LEU A 411 8.96 35.61 -13.63
CA LEU A 411 10.03 36.57 -13.41
C LEU A 411 9.99 37.58 -14.56
N ILE A 412 9.46 38.76 -14.23
CA ILE A 412 9.48 40.01 -15.01
C ILE A 412 10.89 40.36 -15.57
N ASN A 413 11.96 39.64 -15.20
CA ASN A 413 13.34 39.92 -15.59
C ASN A 413 13.86 39.24 -16.87
N LEU A 414 13.09 38.43 -17.59
CA LEU A 414 13.53 37.89 -18.90
C LEU A 414 13.16 38.78 -20.10
N ILE A 415 12.34 39.82 -19.90
CA ILE A 415 11.86 40.71 -20.99
C ILE A 415 13.00 41.52 -21.65
N ASN A 416 14.21 41.56 -21.06
CA ASN A 416 15.35 42.28 -21.64
C ASN A 416 16.40 41.39 -22.33
N TRP A 417 16.21 40.07 -22.46
CA TRP A 417 17.34 39.14 -22.72
C TRP A 417 17.19 38.25 -23.97
N VAL A 418 16.29 38.56 -24.90
CA VAL A 418 16.30 37.98 -26.25
C VAL A 418 16.70 39.07 -27.22
N SER A 419 17.99 39.11 -27.58
CA SER A 419 18.42 39.92 -28.70
C SER A 419 18.12 39.15 -29.98
N SER A 420 17.93 39.84 -31.11
CA SER A 420 17.70 39.17 -32.41
C SER A 420 18.97 38.47 -32.96
N ASN A 421 19.88 38.02 -32.10
CA ASN A 421 21.18 37.50 -32.46
C ASN A 421 21.49 36.25 -31.64
N ASP A 422 21.35 35.10 -32.29
CA ASP A 422 21.50 33.77 -31.68
C ASP A 422 22.84 33.58 -30.94
N LYS A 423 23.92 34.21 -31.42
CA LYS A 423 25.24 34.14 -30.75
C LYS A 423 25.32 34.96 -29.46
N ILE A 424 24.57 36.06 -29.40
CA ILE A 424 24.52 36.90 -28.20
C ILE A 424 23.67 36.20 -27.15
N ASP A 425 22.56 35.59 -27.56
CA ASP A 425 21.69 34.81 -26.67
C ASP A 425 22.41 33.56 -26.12
N ASP A 426 23.24 32.88 -26.92
CA ASP A 426 24.11 31.78 -26.48
C ASP A 426 25.20 32.26 -25.48
N PHE A 427 25.84 33.40 -25.75
CA PHE A 427 26.87 33.98 -24.88
C PHE A 427 26.31 34.52 -23.55
N ILE A 428 25.09 35.05 -23.60
CA ILE A 428 24.30 35.53 -22.46
C ILE A 428 23.83 34.33 -21.61
N GLN A 429 23.49 33.20 -22.24
CA GLN A 429 23.26 31.93 -21.54
C GLN A 429 24.51 31.38 -20.87
N GLU A 430 25.71 31.56 -21.41
CA GLU A 430 26.95 31.09 -20.77
C GLU A 430 27.39 31.95 -19.56
N ILE A 431 27.08 33.24 -19.55
CA ILE A 431 27.58 34.18 -18.51
C ILE A 431 26.63 34.32 -17.31
N ASN A 432 25.33 34.11 -17.49
CA ASN A 432 24.33 34.19 -16.43
C ASN A 432 23.79 32.82 -15.97
N TRP A 433 24.51 31.74 -16.27
CA TRP A 433 24.22 30.37 -15.84
C TRP A 433 25.18 29.84 -14.80
#